data_AF-A0A165WDT2-F1
#
_entry.id   AF-A0A165WDT2-F1
#
_cell.length_a   1.000
_cell.length_b   1.000
_cell.length_c   1.000
_cell.angle_alpha   90.00
_cell.angle_beta   90.00
_cell.angle_gamma   90.00
#
_symmetry.space_group_name_H-M   'P 1'
#
loop_
_entity.id
_entity.type
_entity.pdbx_description
1 polymer ?
#
loop_
_entity_poly.entity_id
_entity_poly.type
_entity_poly.pdbx_seq_one_letter_code
_entity_poly.pdbx_strand_id
1 'polypeptide(L)'
;MTVTLGSEIQKFVYPFPIDGTRSKTKIARKSGWIDLIVPLSELGDSGGYSITRFPLLLSRTGSSTAWNMHKLRLDGLPIIDEQIPSLSQEITTHLMLSLSDRERRIHDSGAGSGTQVGAKPARSPVSTSSQQIKDALVEIKGTIMGIFQRFCEGNASRIMGDSPLIVGLQHHTTGIHTVFFFNHIRLDLASNTVVADTVVLPLSKERLNILGKDLTNIMQNRKADIIHTSLPEAVMWKHLLPVMIERCRTWSHKATCEYRRTGQLPLPAELNGISICGCGEGKDLGPFSDISAWKAFAPYATRAALSPLFSVSYMEAVGGLLRDAVTGSNAAKAPGVKETVSTNLCAQCGTGAGGSTTLSLCGVCKAVRYCGRACQAAHWKTHKKDCQRKT
;
A
#
# COMPACT_ATOMS: atom_id res chain seq x y z
N MET A 1 4.71 11.67 19.80
CA MET A 1 4.12 11.40 21.13
C MET A 1 4.17 12.67 21.95
N THR A 2 3.16 12.95 22.77
CA THR A 2 3.16 14.11 23.68
C THR A 2 3.23 13.61 25.11
N VAL A 3 4.14 14.16 25.91
CA VAL A 3 4.26 13.87 27.34
C VAL A 3 3.86 15.13 28.10
N THR A 4 3.00 14.97 29.10
CA THR A 4 2.56 16.04 29.98
C THR A 4 3.04 15.75 31.40
N LEU A 5 3.69 16.73 32.03
CA LEU A 5 4.14 16.68 33.42
C LEU A 5 3.75 17.97 34.14
N GLY A 6 2.70 17.90 34.97
CA GLY A 6 2.12 19.11 35.54
C GLY A 6 1.61 20.04 34.45
N SER A 7 2.12 21.27 34.39
CA SER A 7 1.85 22.25 33.33
C SER A 7 2.72 22.10 32.09
N GLU A 8 3.82 21.33 32.17
CA GLU A 8 4.77 21.20 31.07
C GLU A 8 4.29 20.18 30.04
N ILE A 9 4.34 20.54 28.77
CA ILE A 9 3.96 19.68 27.65
C ILE A 9 5.14 19.61 26.67
N GLN A 10 5.71 18.42 26.53
CA GLN A 10 6.80 18.17 25.58
C GLN A 10 6.34 17.23 24.46
N LYS A 11 6.55 17.63 23.21
CA LYS A 11 6.30 16.80 22.03
C LYS A 11 7.60 16.12 21.56
N PHE A 12 7.56 14.80 21.48
CA PHE A 12 8.64 13.97 20.95
C PHE A 12 8.31 13.49 19.54
N VAL A 13 9.25 13.71 18.62
CA VAL A 13 9.18 13.25 17.22
C VAL A 13 10.20 12.13 17.05
N TYR A 14 9.75 10.99 16.53
CA TYR A 14 10.59 9.81 16.31
C TYR A 14 10.80 9.62 14.81
N PRO A 15 12.01 9.21 14.39
CA PRO A 15 12.29 8.95 12.98
C PRO A 15 11.66 7.64 12.46
N PHE A 16 11.16 6.80 13.36
CA PHE A 16 10.50 5.54 13.07
C PHE A 16 9.13 5.48 13.74
N PRO A 17 8.16 4.72 13.19
CA PRO A 17 6.89 4.50 13.85
C PRO A 17 7.07 3.77 15.18
N ILE A 18 6.43 4.31 16.20
CA ILE A 18 6.49 3.83 17.58
C ILE A 18 5.11 3.37 18.03
N ASP A 19 5.08 2.43 18.97
CA ASP A 19 3.86 2.10 19.70
C ASP A 19 3.80 2.88 21.01
N GLY A 20 3.19 4.07 20.94
CA GLY A 20 2.99 4.93 22.10
C GLY A 20 2.11 4.31 23.20
N THR A 21 1.26 3.32 22.88
CA THR A 21 0.42 2.64 23.87
C THR A 21 1.24 1.78 24.82
N ARG A 22 2.42 1.33 24.38
CA ARG A 22 3.41 0.57 25.16
C ARG A 22 4.53 1.44 25.73
N SER A 23 4.35 2.76 25.75
CA SER A 23 5.35 3.68 26.31
C SER A 23 5.52 3.46 27.82
N LYS A 24 6.76 3.60 28.28
CA LYS A 24 7.14 3.52 29.69
C LYS A 24 7.92 4.77 30.07
N THR A 25 7.50 5.42 31.15
CA THR A 25 8.17 6.60 31.70
C THR A 25 8.96 6.21 32.93
N LYS A 26 10.25 6.55 32.99
CA LYS A 26 11.07 6.47 34.21
C LYS A 26 11.40 7.89 34.67
N ILE A 27 11.19 8.16 35.95
CA ILE A 27 11.43 9.49 36.55
C ILE A 27 12.51 9.33 37.62
N ALA A 28 13.69 9.89 37.38
CA ALA A 28 14.78 9.88 38.34
C ALA A 28 14.74 11.16 39.17
N ARG A 29 13.94 11.14 40.25
CA ARG A 29 13.66 12.33 41.08
C ARG A 29 14.91 12.96 41.72
N LYS A 30 15.92 12.15 42.06
CA LYS A 30 17.17 12.65 42.68
C LYS A 30 18.09 13.37 41.69
N SER A 31 18.08 12.97 40.42
CA SER A 31 18.95 13.48 39.37
C SER A 31 18.21 14.32 38.31
N GLY A 32 16.91 14.53 38.48
CA GLY A 32 16.12 15.49 37.70
C GLY A 32 15.83 15.10 36.24
N TRP A 33 15.97 13.83 35.84
CA TRP A 33 15.72 13.41 34.45
C TRP A 33 14.51 12.48 34.32
N ILE A 34 13.94 12.49 33.11
CA ILE A 34 12.81 11.67 32.70
C ILE A 34 13.22 10.90 31.45
N ASP A 35 13.21 9.57 31.52
CA ASP A 35 13.37 8.72 30.35
C ASP A 35 12.01 8.27 29.85
N LEU A 36 11.82 8.40 28.54
CA LEU A 36 10.67 7.87 27.84
C LEU A 36 11.11 6.72 26.94
N ILE A 37 10.79 5.49 27.34
CA ILE A 37 11.10 4.28 26.58
C ILE A 37 9.86 3.94 25.77
N VAL A 38 9.97 4.00 24.44
CA VAL A 38 8.86 3.66 23.53
C VAL A 38 9.34 2.60 22.55
N PRO A 39 8.67 1.43 22.46
CA PRO A 39 9.05 0.42 21.50
C PRO A 39 8.71 0.85 20.07
N LEU A 40 9.43 0.28 19.10
CA LEU A 40 9.06 0.38 17.70
C LEU A 40 7.69 -0.28 17.48
N SER A 41 6.92 0.26 16.54
CA SER A 41 5.66 -0.32 16.10
C SER A 41 5.94 -1.61 15.32
N GLU A 42 5.39 -2.71 15.79
CA GLU A 42 5.44 -4.01 15.12
C GLU A 42 4.23 -4.22 14.21
N LEU A 43 4.35 -5.20 13.32
CA LEU A 43 3.31 -5.54 12.36
C LEU A 43 2.16 -6.25 13.07
N GLY A 44 1.16 -5.48 13.49
CA GLY A 44 0.20 -6.01 14.46
C GLY A 44 -0.39 -4.94 15.34
N ASP A 45 0.47 -4.01 15.74
CA ASP A 45 0.21 -3.05 16.80
C ASP A 45 -0.87 -2.05 16.43
N SER A 46 -1.56 -1.55 17.45
CA SER A 46 -2.51 -0.43 17.33
C SER A 46 -1.80 0.92 17.18
N GLY A 47 -0.49 1.00 17.43
CA GLY A 47 0.34 2.19 17.28
C GLY A 47 1.17 2.26 15.99
N GLY A 48 1.72 3.45 15.70
CA GLY A 48 2.69 3.65 14.61
C GLY A 48 2.07 3.56 13.22
N TYR A 49 2.46 2.54 12.44
CA TYR A 49 2.03 2.39 11.03
C TYR A 49 0.52 2.21 10.86
N SER A 50 -0.19 1.74 11.88
CA SER A 50 -1.66 1.67 11.90
C SER A 50 -2.33 3.06 11.93
N ILE A 51 -1.63 4.08 12.42
CA ILE A 51 -2.15 5.46 12.58
C ILE A 51 -1.98 6.25 11.27
N THR A 52 -0.83 6.13 10.61
CA THR A 52 -0.56 6.82 9.33
C THR A 52 0.40 6.02 8.48
N ARG A 53 -0.14 5.29 7.48
CA ARG A 53 0.65 4.41 6.58
C ARG A 53 1.49 5.17 5.56
N PHE A 54 1.01 6.33 5.12
CA PHE A 54 1.65 7.16 4.11
C PHE A 54 1.92 8.56 4.69
N PRO A 55 2.87 8.68 5.64
CA PRO A 55 3.17 9.94 6.29
C PRO A 55 3.66 11.01 5.31
N LEU A 56 2.93 12.12 5.26
CA LEU A 56 3.36 13.37 4.64
C LEU A 56 3.69 14.39 5.71
N LEU A 57 4.89 14.95 5.62
CA LEU A 57 5.28 16.06 6.46
C LEU A 57 5.05 17.37 5.77
N LEU A 58 4.67 18.39 6.55
CA LEU A 58 4.78 19.78 6.15
C LEU A 58 5.97 20.40 6.89
N SER A 59 6.93 20.94 6.14
CA SER A 59 8.00 21.74 6.73
C SER A 59 7.44 23.06 7.27
N ARG A 60 8.18 23.71 8.17
CA ARG A 60 7.86 25.08 8.63
C ARG A 60 7.80 26.09 7.49
N THR A 61 8.53 25.84 6.40
CA THR A 61 8.53 26.65 5.18
C THR A 61 7.36 26.32 4.24
N GLY A 62 6.48 25.39 4.62
CA GLY A 62 5.30 25.00 3.87
C GLY A 62 5.59 24.08 2.68
N SER A 63 6.74 23.42 2.65
CA SER A 63 7.09 22.38 1.69
C SER A 63 6.65 21.02 2.23
N SER A 64 5.89 20.28 1.44
CA SER A 64 5.53 18.90 1.78
C SER A 64 6.59 17.91 1.37
N THR A 65 6.76 16.84 2.15
CA THR A 65 7.68 15.75 1.83
C THR A 65 7.08 14.43 2.28
N ALA A 66 7.03 13.47 1.37
CA ALA A 66 6.72 12.07 1.68
C ALA A 66 7.83 11.50 2.56
N TRP A 67 7.48 10.97 3.73
CA TRP A 67 8.49 10.45 4.66
C TRP A 67 9.02 9.08 4.22
N ASN A 68 8.13 8.22 3.69
CA ASN A 68 8.45 6.83 3.36
C ASN A 68 8.52 6.55 1.85
N MET A 69 8.53 7.58 1.00
CA MET A 69 8.71 7.45 -0.45
C MET A 69 9.67 8.54 -0.93
N HIS A 70 10.71 8.18 -1.69
CA HIS A 70 11.68 9.14 -2.23
C HIS A 70 11.08 9.95 -3.37
N LYS A 71 11.54 11.19 -3.51
CA LYS A 71 11.16 12.05 -4.64
C LYS A 71 11.68 11.53 -5.96
N LEU A 72 10.89 11.73 -7.01
CA LEU A 72 11.19 11.36 -8.38
C LEU A 72 11.07 12.57 -9.29
N ARG A 73 12.01 12.70 -10.23
CA ARG A 73 11.87 13.58 -11.39
C ARG A 73 11.45 12.71 -12.57
N LEU A 74 10.14 12.55 -12.77
CA LEU A 74 9.57 11.62 -13.76
C LEU A 74 10.16 11.80 -15.16
N ASP A 75 10.33 13.04 -15.63
CA ASP A 75 10.88 13.34 -16.95
C ASP A 75 12.34 12.93 -17.12
N GLY A 76 13.07 12.72 -16.02
CA GLY A 76 14.44 12.23 -16.03
C GLY A 76 14.58 10.71 -15.90
N LEU A 77 13.48 9.98 -15.75
CA LEU A 77 13.52 8.51 -15.64
C LEU A 77 13.35 7.86 -17.02
N PRO A 78 14.11 6.78 -17.32
CA PRO A 78 13.95 6.04 -18.57
C PRO A 78 12.53 5.51 -18.74
N ILE A 79 11.96 5.69 -19.93
CA ILE A 79 10.68 5.07 -20.32
C ILE A 79 10.96 3.61 -20.67
N ILE A 80 10.10 2.71 -20.20
CA ILE A 80 10.17 1.29 -20.55
C ILE A 80 9.61 1.10 -21.95
N ASP A 81 10.34 0.38 -22.79
CA ASP A 81 9.85 -0.05 -24.09
C ASP A 81 8.86 -1.21 -23.94
N GLU A 82 7.60 -0.97 -24.28
CA GLU A 82 6.50 -1.94 -24.21
C GLU A 82 6.65 -3.09 -25.23
N GLN A 83 7.50 -2.94 -26.24
CA GLN A 83 7.70 -3.96 -27.27
C GLN A 83 8.58 -5.13 -26.80
N ILE A 84 9.17 -5.03 -25.61
CA ILE A 84 10.00 -6.09 -25.03
C ILE A 84 9.13 -7.35 -24.79
N PRO A 85 9.39 -8.48 -25.47
CA PRO A 85 8.50 -9.65 -25.41
C PRO A 85 8.34 -10.26 -24.01
N SER A 86 9.37 -10.19 -23.17
CA SER A 86 9.36 -10.72 -21.80
C SER A 86 8.79 -9.75 -20.76
N LEU A 87 8.50 -8.50 -21.14
CA LEU A 87 8.19 -7.43 -20.20
C LEU A 87 7.01 -7.76 -19.30
N SER A 88 5.95 -8.31 -19.89
CA SER A 88 4.74 -8.68 -19.15
C SER A 88 5.04 -9.69 -18.03
N GLN A 89 5.86 -10.70 -18.32
CA GLN A 89 6.27 -11.71 -17.35
C GLN A 89 7.21 -11.14 -16.27
N GLU A 90 8.16 -10.29 -16.68
CA GLU A 90 9.13 -9.66 -15.77
C GLU A 90 8.44 -8.69 -14.80
N ILE A 91 7.59 -7.80 -15.32
CA ILE A 91 6.77 -6.89 -14.51
C ILE A 91 5.86 -7.69 -13.58
N THR A 92 5.18 -8.73 -14.08
CA THR A 92 4.31 -9.55 -13.23
C THR A 92 5.09 -10.19 -12.08
N THR A 93 6.25 -10.78 -12.36
CA THR A 93 7.13 -11.35 -11.33
C THR A 93 7.56 -10.28 -10.30
N HIS A 94 7.97 -9.11 -10.78
CA HIS A 94 8.40 -7.99 -9.93
C HIS A 94 7.27 -7.48 -9.02
N LEU A 95 6.07 -7.30 -9.57
CA LEU A 95 4.88 -6.89 -8.82
C LEU A 95 4.50 -7.93 -7.78
N MET A 96 4.58 -9.21 -8.11
CA MET A 96 4.34 -10.29 -7.15
C MET A 96 5.28 -10.19 -5.96
N LEU A 97 6.55 -9.84 -6.16
CA LEU A 97 7.52 -9.66 -5.07
C LEU A 97 7.25 -8.44 -4.17
N SER A 98 6.29 -7.57 -4.51
CA SER A 98 5.86 -6.48 -3.63
C SER A 98 5.05 -6.97 -2.42
N LEU A 99 4.42 -8.13 -2.54
CA LEU A 99 3.63 -8.76 -1.47
C LEU A 99 4.52 -9.61 -0.55
N SER A 100 4.33 -9.47 0.76
CA SER A 100 4.88 -10.45 1.71
C SER A 100 4.18 -11.79 1.54
N ASP A 101 4.79 -12.88 2.01
CA ASP A 101 4.18 -14.22 1.91
C ASP A 101 2.82 -14.27 2.63
N ARG A 102 2.64 -13.46 3.69
CA ARG A 102 1.35 -13.31 4.38
C ARG A 102 0.34 -12.58 3.50
N GLU A 103 0.71 -11.41 2.96
CA GLU A 103 -0.18 -10.61 2.11
C GLU A 103 -0.59 -11.39 0.86
N ARG A 104 0.34 -12.14 0.26
CA ARG A 104 0.05 -13.03 -0.86
C ARG A 104 -1.03 -14.05 -0.54
N ARG A 105 -0.94 -14.75 0.59
CA ARG A 105 -1.99 -15.71 0.99
C ARG A 105 -3.36 -15.04 1.13
N ILE A 106 -3.41 -13.79 1.61
CA ILE A 106 -4.65 -13.01 1.71
C ILE A 106 -5.16 -12.64 0.31
N HIS A 107 -4.27 -12.19 -0.57
CA HIS A 107 -4.58 -11.88 -1.96
C HIS A 107 -5.13 -13.10 -2.72
N ASP A 108 -4.42 -14.23 -2.66
CA ASP A 108 -4.73 -15.45 -3.42
C ASP A 108 -5.99 -16.18 -2.90
N SER A 109 -6.31 -16.00 -1.62
CA SER A 109 -7.57 -16.53 -1.03
C SER A 109 -8.81 -15.74 -1.44
N GLY A 110 -8.67 -14.71 -2.29
CA GLY A 110 -9.78 -13.88 -2.78
C GLY A 110 -10.29 -12.87 -1.75
N ALA A 111 -9.65 -12.76 -0.59
CA ALA A 111 -9.98 -11.75 0.42
C ALA A 111 -9.41 -10.37 0.08
N GLY A 112 -8.48 -10.27 -0.88
CA GLY A 112 -7.84 -9.03 -1.30
C GLY A 112 -7.97 -8.70 -2.79
N SER A 113 -8.83 -9.40 -3.54
CA SER A 113 -8.99 -9.17 -4.99
C SER A 113 -10.39 -8.63 -5.31
N GLY A 114 -10.46 -7.35 -5.67
CA GLY A 114 -11.65 -6.72 -6.28
C GLY A 114 -11.95 -7.21 -7.71
N THR A 115 -11.35 -8.32 -8.15
CA THR A 115 -11.38 -8.81 -9.53
C THR A 115 -12.23 -10.07 -9.74
N GLN A 116 -12.86 -10.64 -8.70
CA GLN A 116 -13.73 -11.81 -8.85
C GLN A 116 -15.21 -11.41 -8.71
N VAL A 117 -15.90 -11.28 -9.86
CA VAL A 117 -17.36 -11.21 -9.92
C VAL A 117 -17.92 -12.58 -9.53
N GLY A 118 -18.52 -12.69 -8.34
CA GLY A 118 -19.41 -13.80 -7.99
C GLY A 118 -19.08 -14.67 -6.77
N ALA A 119 -17.97 -14.42 -6.05
CA ALA A 119 -17.72 -15.14 -4.80
C ALA A 119 -18.60 -14.57 -3.65
N LYS A 120 -19.50 -15.38 -3.10
CA LYS A 120 -20.25 -15.03 -1.88
C LYS A 120 -19.26 -14.68 -0.76
N PRO A 121 -19.47 -13.56 -0.03
CA PRO A 121 -18.60 -13.24 1.09
C PRO A 121 -18.76 -14.33 2.15
N ALA A 122 -17.69 -15.06 2.44
CA ALA A 122 -17.62 -15.87 3.64
C ALA A 122 -17.82 -14.90 4.81
N ARG A 123 -18.83 -15.15 5.65
CA ARG A 123 -19.07 -14.39 6.89
C ARG A 123 -17.86 -14.56 7.81
N SER A 124 -16.88 -13.67 7.67
CA SER A 124 -15.80 -13.51 8.64
C SER A 124 -16.37 -12.80 9.89
N PRO A 125 -15.88 -13.15 11.10
CA PRO A 125 -16.29 -12.49 12.33
C PRO A 125 -15.92 -11.00 12.26
N VAL A 126 -16.60 -10.17 13.07
CA VAL A 126 -16.37 -8.71 13.19
C VAL A 126 -14.86 -8.43 13.23
N SER A 127 -14.34 -7.85 12.14
CA SER A 127 -12.92 -7.50 12.05
C SER A 127 -12.64 -6.28 12.92
N THR A 128 -11.52 -6.30 13.65
CA THR A 128 -11.07 -5.13 14.39
C THR A 128 -10.64 -4.02 13.42
N SER A 129 -10.66 -2.75 13.84
CA SER A 129 -10.20 -1.63 13.01
C SER A 129 -8.75 -1.82 12.51
N SER A 130 -7.87 -2.39 13.33
CA SER A 130 -6.50 -2.75 12.93
C SER A 130 -6.45 -3.82 11.84
N GLN A 131 -7.37 -4.80 11.86
CA GLN A 131 -7.45 -5.82 10.82
C GLN A 131 -7.97 -5.24 9.50
N GLN A 132 -9.02 -4.43 9.53
CA GLN A 132 -9.55 -3.74 8.34
C GLN A 132 -8.49 -2.89 7.62
N ILE A 133 -7.63 -2.19 8.39
CA ILE A 133 -6.53 -1.39 7.83
C ILE A 133 -5.46 -2.28 7.18
N LYS A 134 -5.18 -3.46 7.74
CA LYS A 134 -4.21 -4.41 7.16
C LYS A 134 -4.75 -5.00 5.86
N ASP A 135 -6.02 -5.37 5.84
CA ASP A 135 -6.68 -5.93 4.66
C ASP A 135 -6.74 -4.87 3.54
N ALA A 136 -7.07 -3.62 3.88
CA ALA A 136 -7.04 -2.49 2.94
C ALA A 136 -5.65 -2.25 2.29
N LEU A 137 -4.55 -2.51 3.01
CA LEU A 137 -3.20 -2.41 2.45
C LEU A 137 -2.90 -3.55 1.46
N VAL A 138 -3.43 -4.74 1.70
CA VAL A 138 -3.33 -5.85 0.73
C VAL A 138 -4.16 -5.53 -0.50
N GLU A 139 -5.38 -5.04 -0.32
CA GLU A 139 -6.28 -4.64 -1.41
C GLU A 139 -5.65 -3.54 -2.27
N ILE A 140 -5.13 -2.45 -1.68
CA ILE A 140 -4.51 -1.37 -2.47
C ILE A 140 -3.29 -1.87 -3.24
N LYS A 141 -2.48 -2.78 -2.68
CA LYS A 141 -1.37 -3.42 -3.40
C LYS A 141 -1.87 -4.27 -4.56
N GLY A 142 -2.95 -5.03 -4.36
CA GLY A 142 -3.63 -5.80 -5.40
C GLY A 142 -4.15 -4.91 -6.53
N THR A 143 -4.80 -3.78 -6.20
CA THR A 143 -5.28 -2.79 -7.18
C THR A 143 -4.12 -2.18 -7.95
N ILE A 144 -3.03 -1.77 -7.29
CA ILE A 144 -1.83 -1.25 -7.98
C ILE A 144 -1.25 -2.31 -8.92
N MET A 145 -1.10 -3.54 -8.46
CA MET A 145 -0.63 -4.65 -9.29
C MET A 145 -1.54 -4.86 -10.50
N GLY A 146 -2.87 -4.86 -10.31
CA GLY A 146 -3.85 -4.98 -11.39
C GLY A 146 -3.80 -3.81 -12.39
N ILE A 147 -3.46 -2.60 -11.94
CA ILE A 147 -3.22 -1.45 -12.83
C ILE A 147 -1.98 -1.72 -13.71
N PHE A 148 -0.86 -2.11 -13.11
CA PHE A 148 0.37 -2.39 -13.87
C PHE A 148 0.22 -3.61 -14.81
N GLN A 149 -0.56 -4.63 -14.43
CA GLN A 149 -0.85 -5.77 -15.31
C GLN A 149 -1.60 -5.34 -16.57
N ARG A 150 -2.61 -4.46 -16.45
CA ARG A 150 -3.38 -3.94 -17.59
C ARG A 150 -2.53 -3.21 -18.62
N PHE A 151 -1.44 -2.59 -18.22
CA PHE A 151 -0.47 -2.02 -19.16
C PHE A 151 0.22 -3.08 -20.00
N CYS A 152 0.57 -4.21 -19.37
CA CYS A 152 1.26 -5.32 -20.02
C CYS A 152 0.29 -6.24 -20.80
N GLU A 153 -1.02 -6.07 -20.63
CA GLU A 153 -2.06 -6.86 -21.29
C GLU A 153 -2.41 -6.27 -22.67
N GLY A 154 -1.72 -6.71 -23.72
CA GLY A 154 -2.11 -6.46 -25.10
C GLY A 154 -0.91 -6.20 -26.02
N ASN A 155 -1.01 -6.66 -27.26
CA ASN A 155 0.03 -6.45 -28.29
C ASN A 155 0.05 -5.01 -28.87
N ALA A 156 -0.78 -4.11 -28.37
CA ALA A 156 -0.86 -2.72 -28.80
C ALA A 156 -0.50 -1.81 -27.62
N SER A 157 0.33 -0.80 -27.87
CA SER A 157 0.72 0.15 -26.84
C SER A 157 -0.52 0.84 -26.27
N ARG A 158 -0.83 0.53 -25.01
CA ARG A 158 -1.91 1.20 -24.25
C ARG A 158 -1.45 2.54 -23.68
N ILE A 159 -0.21 2.93 -23.96
CA ILE A 159 0.38 4.19 -23.50
C ILE A 159 0.27 5.19 -24.65
N MET A 160 -0.80 5.98 -24.62
CA MET A 160 -1.04 7.07 -25.57
C MET A 160 -1.09 6.69 -27.06
N GLY A 161 -1.27 5.41 -27.37
CA GLY A 161 -1.73 4.95 -28.68
C GLY A 161 -3.22 5.23 -28.91
N ASP A 162 -3.82 4.60 -29.92
CA ASP A 162 -5.24 4.80 -30.28
C ASP A 162 -6.24 4.41 -29.16
N SER A 163 -5.77 3.67 -28.14
CA SER A 163 -6.54 3.24 -26.97
C SER A 163 -5.73 3.43 -25.68
N PRO A 164 -5.60 4.68 -25.19
CA PRO A 164 -4.82 4.97 -23.99
C PRO A 164 -5.46 4.34 -22.74
N LEU A 165 -4.63 3.85 -21.82
CA LEU A 165 -5.08 3.26 -20.55
C LEU A 165 -5.70 4.34 -19.66
N ILE A 166 -6.92 4.08 -19.23
CA ILE A 166 -7.67 4.91 -18.29
C ILE A 166 -8.25 3.97 -17.24
N VAL A 167 -7.99 4.22 -15.96
CA VAL A 167 -8.48 3.38 -14.86
C VAL A 167 -9.36 4.18 -13.92
N GLY A 168 -10.59 3.74 -13.72
CA GLY A 168 -11.50 4.26 -12.70
C GLY A 168 -11.51 3.39 -11.45
N LEU A 169 -11.35 3.99 -10.29
CA LEU A 169 -11.57 3.31 -9.00
C LEU A 169 -12.99 3.56 -8.52
N GLN A 170 -13.74 2.49 -8.29
CA GLN A 170 -15.17 2.55 -7.99
C GLN A 170 -15.51 1.85 -6.69
N HIS A 171 -16.15 2.59 -5.79
CA HIS A 171 -16.82 2.02 -4.63
C HIS A 171 -18.32 1.83 -4.94
N HIS A 172 -18.91 0.74 -4.48
CA HIS A 172 -20.27 0.35 -4.87
C HIS A 172 -21.37 1.35 -4.44
N THR A 173 -21.20 2.06 -3.32
CA THR A 173 -22.21 3.05 -2.87
C THR A 173 -22.01 4.45 -3.44
N THR A 174 -20.77 4.84 -3.71
CA THR A 174 -20.44 6.24 -4.06
C THR A 174 -20.08 6.41 -5.53
N GLY A 175 -19.94 5.32 -6.26
CA GLY A 175 -19.49 5.33 -7.64
C GLY A 175 -17.99 5.54 -7.76
N ILE A 176 -17.57 6.03 -8.93
CA ILE A 176 -16.18 6.27 -9.27
C ILE A 176 -15.67 7.44 -8.43
N HIS A 177 -14.63 7.22 -7.62
CA HIS A 177 -14.08 8.22 -6.70
C HIS A 177 -12.75 8.82 -7.19
N THR A 178 -12.04 8.11 -8.08
CA THR A 178 -10.76 8.54 -8.65
C THR A 178 -10.61 7.96 -10.06
N VAL A 179 -10.12 8.77 -11.00
CA VAL A 179 -9.73 8.32 -12.34
C VAL A 179 -8.23 8.56 -12.54
N PHE A 180 -7.55 7.58 -13.13
CA PHE A 180 -6.14 7.63 -13.51
C PHE A 180 -6.03 7.63 -15.03
N PHE A 181 -5.20 8.53 -15.54
CA PHE A 181 -4.73 8.58 -16.92
C PHE A 181 -3.24 8.30 -16.91
N PHE A 182 -2.71 7.62 -17.91
CA PHE A 182 -1.33 7.16 -17.89
C PHE A 182 -0.52 7.72 -19.05
N ASN A 183 0.59 8.37 -18.70
CA ASN A 183 1.53 8.94 -19.66
C ASN A 183 2.55 7.90 -20.10
N HIS A 184 3.23 7.22 -19.17
CA HIS A 184 4.29 6.22 -19.42
C HIS A 184 4.50 5.30 -18.21
N ILE A 185 5.09 4.12 -18.44
CA ILE A 185 5.81 3.37 -17.40
C ILE A 185 7.30 3.69 -17.52
N ARG A 186 7.93 3.97 -16.39
CA ARG A 186 9.34 4.34 -16.28
C ARG A 186 10.09 3.48 -15.27
N LEU A 187 11.42 3.41 -15.40
CA LEU A 187 12.30 2.77 -14.44
C LEU A 187 12.68 3.74 -13.31
N ASP A 188 12.28 3.40 -12.09
CA ASP A 188 12.77 4.02 -10.86
C ASP A 188 14.10 3.38 -10.46
N LEU A 189 15.18 3.92 -11.04
CA LEU A 189 16.54 3.40 -10.87
C LEU A 189 17.01 3.42 -9.40
N ALA A 190 16.56 4.40 -8.60
CA ALA A 190 16.99 4.53 -7.22
C ALA A 190 16.41 3.42 -6.32
N SER A 191 15.24 2.89 -6.67
CA SER A 191 14.57 1.82 -5.93
C SER A 191 14.50 0.49 -6.69
N ASN A 192 15.18 0.37 -7.83
CA ASN A 192 15.18 -0.82 -8.68
C ASN A 192 13.76 -1.34 -8.95
N THR A 193 12.85 -0.43 -9.31
CA THR A 193 11.44 -0.75 -9.51
C THR A 193 10.85 0.01 -10.68
N VAL A 194 9.58 -0.23 -10.98
CA VAL A 194 8.81 0.50 -11.98
C VAL A 194 7.97 1.61 -11.33
N VAL A 195 7.73 2.67 -12.09
CA VAL A 195 6.83 3.76 -11.72
C VAL A 195 5.98 4.16 -12.92
N ALA A 196 4.68 4.28 -12.71
CA ALA A 196 3.77 4.84 -13.68
C ALA A 196 3.72 6.36 -13.51
N ASP A 197 4.07 7.06 -14.59
CA ASP A 197 3.84 8.49 -14.78
C ASP A 197 2.35 8.66 -15.11
N THR A 198 1.58 9.15 -14.15
CA THR A 198 0.11 9.19 -14.24
C THR A 198 -0.42 10.58 -13.93
N VAL A 199 -1.61 10.87 -14.44
CA VAL A 199 -2.40 12.04 -14.11
C VAL A 199 -3.65 11.57 -13.39
N VAL A 200 -3.88 12.09 -12.20
CA VAL A 200 -4.96 11.69 -11.30
C VAL A 200 -6.05 12.74 -11.30
N LEU A 201 -7.29 12.29 -11.44
CA LEU A 201 -8.50 13.07 -11.30
C LEU A 201 -9.33 12.53 -10.13
N PRO A 202 -9.21 13.10 -8.92
CA PRO A 202 -10.14 12.83 -7.84
C PRO A 202 -11.51 13.38 -8.18
N LEU A 203 -12.57 12.61 -7.89
CA LEU A 203 -13.94 13.00 -8.15
C LEU A 203 -14.65 13.36 -6.84
N SER A 204 -15.28 14.53 -6.86
CA SER A 204 -16.25 14.99 -5.86
C SER A 204 -17.62 15.14 -6.50
N LYS A 205 -18.67 15.34 -5.70
CA LYS A 205 -20.02 15.60 -6.23
C LYS A 205 -20.04 16.80 -7.18
N GLU A 206 -19.30 17.85 -6.84
CA GLU A 206 -19.19 19.07 -7.64
C GLU A 206 -18.50 18.79 -8.98
N ARG A 207 -17.38 18.04 -8.95
CA ARG A 207 -16.66 17.66 -10.17
C ARG A 207 -17.48 16.73 -11.06
N LEU A 208 -18.24 15.81 -10.48
CA LEU A 208 -19.15 14.94 -11.23
C LEU A 208 -20.23 15.75 -11.96
N ASN A 209 -20.77 16.79 -11.32
CA ASN A 209 -21.74 17.68 -11.97
C ASN A 209 -21.14 18.47 -13.13
N ILE A 210 -19.87 18.87 -13.02
CA ILE A 210 -19.17 19.63 -14.06
C ILE A 210 -18.73 18.71 -15.22
N LEU A 211 -18.12 17.57 -14.89
CA LEU A 211 -17.41 16.69 -15.84
C LEU A 211 -18.24 15.49 -16.29
N GLY A 212 -19.49 15.35 -15.84
CA GLY A 212 -20.29 14.14 -16.03
C GLY A 212 -20.37 13.68 -17.48
N LYS A 213 -20.61 14.60 -18.42
CA LYS A 213 -20.69 14.28 -19.85
C LYS A 213 -19.35 13.77 -20.42
N ASP A 214 -18.26 14.44 -20.08
CA ASP A 214 -16.92 14.05 -20.54
C ASP A 214 -16.49 12.71 -19.93
N LEU A 215 -16.81 12.48 -18.65
CA LEU A 215 -16.59 11.19 -17.98
C LEU A 215 -17.37 10.08 -18.68
N THR A 216 -18.68 10.26 -18.92
CA THR A 216 -19.49 9.26 -19.63
C THR A 216 -18.92 8.92 -21.00
N ASN A 217 -18.49 9.94 -21.76
CA ASN A 217 -17.88 9.74 -23.08
C ASN A 217 -16.63 8.84 -22.99
N ILE A 218 -15.72 9.13 -22.06
CA ILE A 218 -14.51 8.30 -21.91
C ILE A 218 -14.82 6.90 -21.39
N MET A 219 -15.74 6.77 -20.42
CA MET A 219 -16.09 5.46 -19.87
C MET A 219 -16.75 4.55 -20.92
N GLN A 220 -17.62 5.09 -21.78
CA GLN A 220 -18.37 4.32 -22.77
C GLN A 220 -17.59 4.10 -24.08
N ASN A 221 -16.91 5.13 -24.59
CA ASN A 221 -16.33 5.10 -25.95
C ASN A 221 -14.83 4.76 -25.98
N ARG A 222 -14.12 4.89 -24.84
CA ARG A 222 -12.67 4.66 -24.76
C ARG A 222 -12.27 3.44 -23.92
N LYS A 223 -13.25 2.65 -23.44
CA LYS A 223 -13.05 1.43 -22.63
C LYS A 223 -12.15 1.67 -21.41
N ALA A 224 -12.53 2.62 -20.56
CA ALA A 224 -11.85 2.77 -19.28
C ALA A 224 -12.03 1.50 -18.43
N ASP A 225 -10.94 1.04 -17.83
CA ASP A 225 -10.96 -0.13 -16.95
C ASP A 225 -11.45 0.28 -15.57
N ILE A 226 -12.49 -0.39 -15.08
CA ILE A 226 -13.02 -0.14 -13.73
C ILE A 226 -12.47 -1.18 -12.77
N ILE A 227 -11.89 -0.71 -11.67
CA ILE A 227 -11.48 -1.55 -10.54
C ILE A 227 -12.37 -1.22 -9.35
N HIS A 228 -13.01 -2.24 -8.79
CA HIS A 228 -13.86 -2.10 -7.61
C HIS A 228 -13.02 -2.08 -6.33
N THR A 229 -13.26 -1.08 -5.50
CA THR A 229 -12.57 -0.90 -4.23
C THR A 229 -13.53 -1.10 -3.06
N SER A 230 -13.03 -1.67 -1.96
CA SER A 230 -13.76 -1.69 -0.69
C SER A 230 -13.77 -0.29 -0.06
N LEU A 231 -14.64 -0.07 0.93
CA LEU A 231 -14.64 1.20 1.67
C LEU A 231 -13.28 1.47 2.36
N PRO A 232 -12.68 0.51 3.10
CA PRO A 232 -11.34 0.67 3.65
C PRO A 232 -10.27 1.01 2.61
N GLU A 233 -10.29 0.35 1.43
CA GLU A 233 -9.33 0.63 0.36
C GLU A 233 -9.55 2.03 -0.25
N ALA A 234 -10.79 2.41 -0.53
CA ALA A 234 -11.13 3.72 -1.07
C ALA A 234 -10.67 4.85 -0.13
N VAL A 235 -10.80 4.67 1.19
CA VAL A 235 -10.24 5.60 2.19
C VAL A 235 -8.71 5.58 2.13
N MET A 236 -8.07 4.40 2.07
CA MET A 236 -6.61 4.28 1.98
C MET A 236 -6.04 5.03 0.76
N TRP A 237 -6.72 4.98 -0.39
CA TRP A 237 -6.35 5.77 -1.57
C TRP A 237 -6.33 7.27 -1.29
N LYS A 238 -7.25 7.81 -0.48
CA LYS A 238 -7.24 9.23 -0.10
C LYS A 238 -5.97 9.62 0.68
N HIS A 239 -5.35 8.69 1.40
CA HIS A 239 -4.06 8.90 2.05
C HIS A 239 -2.87 8.74 1.09
N LEU A 240 -2.93 7.77 0.17
CA LEU A 240 -1.84 7.50 -0.77
C LEU A 240 -1.71 8.56 -1.88
N LEU A 241 -2.84 9.05 -2.41
CA LEU A 241 -2.88 10.01 -3.53
C LEU A 241 -2.00 11.26 -3.31
N PRO A 242 -2.11 11.99 -2.18
CA PRO A 242 -1.21 13.09 -1.85
C PRO A 242 0.27 12.69 -1.90
N VAL A 243 0.62 11.50 -1.41
CA VAL A 243 2.01 11.05 -1.36
C VAL A 243 2.57 10.87 -2.76
N MET A 244 1.80 10.24 -3.66
CA MET A 244 2.19 10.04 -5.06
C MET A 244 2.36 11.37 -5.82
N ILE A 245 1.54 12.37 -5.51
CA ILE A 245 1.65 13.71 -6.09
C ILE A 245 2.89 14.44 -5.56
N GLU A 246 3.07 14.49 -4.24
CA GLU A 246 4.23 15.13 -3.63
C GLU A 246 5.56 14.47 -4.02
N ARG A 247 5.51 13.19 -4.36
CA ARG A 247 6.65 12.42 -4.84
C ARG A 247 7.24 12.97 -6.14
N CYS A 248 6.41 13.41 -7.08
CA CYS A 248 6.85 13.88 -8.39
C CYS A 248 6.65 15.38 -8.64
N ARG A 249 6.26 16.13 -7.60
CA ARG A 249 5.93 17.55 -7.70
C ARG A 249 7.13 18.37 -8.22
N THR A 250 6.90 19.09 -9.32
CA THR A 250 7.83 20.07 -9.93
C THR A 250 7.37 21.51 -9.71
N TRP A 251 6.14 21.72 -9.25
CA TRP A 251 5.55 23.03 -9.00
C TRP A 251 5.49 23.39 -7.51
N SER A 252 5.46 24.68 -7.22
CA SER A 252 5.38 25.18 -5.84
C SER A 252 3.95 25.16 -5.31
N HIS A 253 3.81 24.96 -4.00
CA HIS A 253 2.54 25.23 -3.31
C HIS A 253 2.25 26.73 -3.30
N LYS A 254 0.99 27.09 -3.55
CA LYS A 254 0.50 28.47 -3.50
C LYS A 254 0.44 28.96 -2.04
N ALA A 255 0.43 30.28 -1.84
CA ALA A 255 0.18 30.87 -0.52
C ALA A 255 -1.18 30.44 0.05
N THR A 256 -2.17 30.27 -0.82
CA THR A 256 -3.53 29.81 -0.51
C THR A 256 -3.68 28.29 -0.44
N CYS A 257 -2.57 27.53 -0.46
CA CYS A 257 -2.61 26.07 -0.40
C CYS A 257 -3.41 25.55 0.79
N GLU A 258 -4.32 24.62 0.52
CA GLU A 258 -5.23 24.03 1.48
C GLU A 258 -4.47 23.32 2.60
N TYR A 259 -3.40 22.59 2.28
CA TYR A 259 -2.55 21.94 3.28
C TYR A 259 -1.95 22.94 4.27
N ARG A 260 -1.54 24.13 3.78
CA ARG A 260 -0.95 25.18 4.63
C ARG A 260 -2.00 25.84 5.50
N ARG A 261 -3.17 26.12 4.91
CA ARG A 261 -4.28 26.79 5.60
C ARG A 261 -4.87 25.92 6.71
N THR A 262 -5.03 24.62 6.47
CA THR A 262 -5.61 23.70 7.46
C THR A 262 -4.56 23.10 8.40
N GLY A 263 -3.28 23.11 8.00
CA GLY A 263 -2.22 22.39 8.71
C GLY A 263 -2.40 20.86 8.70
N GLN A 264 -3.26 20.35 7.80
CA GLN A 264 -3.64 18.93 7.73
C GLN A 264 -3.17 18.30 6.43
N LEU A 265 -2.48 17.16 6.54
CA LEU A 265 -2.11 16.29 5.43
C LEU A 265 -2.38 14.82 5.79
N PRO A 266 -3.08 14.04 4.95
CA PRO A 266 -3.89 14.52 3.81
C PRO A 266 -5.02 15.47 4.29
N LEU A 267 -5.68 16.17 3.35
CA LEU A 267 -6.90 16.91 3.73
C LEU A 267 -7.96 15.91 4.20
N PRO A 268 -8.74 16.24 5.24
CA PRO A 268 -9.90 15.42 5.61
C PRO A 268 -10.84 15.39 4.43
N ALA A 269 -11.11 14.19 3.94
CA ALA A 269 -12.07 13.97 2.88
C ALA A 269 -12.93 12.78 3.29
N GLU A 270 -14.24 12.99 3.32
CA GLU A 270 -15.18 11.88 3.19
C GLU A 270 -14.91 11.15 1.86
N LEU A 271 -15.54 9.99 1.63
CA LEU A 271 -15.28 9.18 0.43
C LEU A 271 -15.39 9.97 -0.89
N ASN A 272 -16.30 10.94 -0.94
CA ASN A 272 -16.55 11.85 -2.07
C ASN A 272 -15.82 13.20 -1.97
N GLY A 273 -14.96 13.38 -0.97
CA GLY A 273 -14.13 14.57 -0.81
C GLY A 273 -12.81 14.44 -1.56
N ILE A 274 -12.14 15.58 -1.73
CA ILE A 274 -10.82 15.68 -2.35
C ILE A 274 -9.79 15.77 -1.23
N SER A 275 -8.90 14.78 -1.14
CA SER A 275 -7.86 14.71 -0.09
C SER A 275 -6.55 15.40 -0.50
N ILE A 276 -6.48 15.90 -1.74
CA ILE A 276 -5.31 16.56 -2.32
C ILE A 276 -5.50 18.09 -2.39
N CYS A 277 -4.42 18.87 -2.35
CA CYS A 277 -4.49 20.32 -2.58
C CYS A 277 -4.67 20.65 -4.06
N GLY A 278 -5.29 21.79 -4.38
CA GLY A 278 -5.46 22.26 -5.77
C GLY A 278 -4.19 22.87 -6.39
N CYS A 279 -3.05 22.87 -5.69
CA CYS A 279 -1.84 23.55 -6.18
C CYS A 279 -1.25 22.92 -7.46
N GLY A 280 -1.51 21.63 -7.71
CA GLY A 280 -1.01 20.92 -8.88
C GLY A 280 -1.99 20.78 -10.04
N GLU A 281 -3.18 21.35 -9.91
CA GLU A 281 -4.20 21.27 -10.94
C GLU A 281 -3.74 21.94 -12.23
N GLY A 282 -3.75 21.18 -13.33
CA GLY A 282 -3.34 21.65 -14.65
C GLY A 282 -1.84 21.95 -14.79
N LYS A 283 -0.99 21.49 -13.85
CA LYS A 283 0.45 21.76 -13.87
C LYS A 283 1.23 20.54 -14.36
N ASP A 284 2.10 20.79 -15.34
CA ASP A 284 3.11 19.84 -15.84
C ASP A 284 2.54 18.42 -16.08
N LEU A 285 1.33 18.32 -16.64
CA LEU A 285 0.62 17.04 -16.80
C LEU A 285 1.28 16.08 -17.80
N GLY A 286 2.31 16.54 -18.51
CA GLY A 286 3.04 15.77 -19.49
C GLY A 286 2.18 15.48 -20.73
N PRO A 287 2.45 14.36 -21.42
CA PRO A 287 1.75 13.99 -22.65
C PRO A 287 0.22 13.88 -22.56
N PHE A 288 -0.34 13.72 -21.36
CA PHE A 288 -1.77 13.88 -21.09
C PHE A 288 -2.37 15.13 -21.75
N SER A 289 -1.62 16.24 -21.77
CA SER A 289 -2.06 17.52 -22.33
C SER A 289 -2.24 17.50 -23.86
N ASP A 290 -1.62 16.56 -24.55
CA ASP A 290 -1.65 16.47 -26.02
C ASP A 290 -2.91 15.74 -26.52
N ILE A 291 -3.57 14.98 -25.64
CA ILE A 291 -4.78 14.22 -25.97
C ILE A 291 -6.00 15.14 -25.92
N SER A 292 -6.53 15.49 -27.09
CA SER A 292 -7.66 16.41 -27.24
C SER A 292 -8.89 16.04 -26.42
N ALA A 293 -9.19 14.74 -26.32
CA ALA A 293 -10.31 14.21 -25.54
C ALA A 293 -10.16 14.42 -24.03
N TRP A 294 -8.96 14.74 -23.53
CA TRP A 294 -8.67 14.87 -22.11
C TRP A 294 -8.60 16.33 -21.62
N LYS A 295 -8.70 17.30 -22.54
CA LYS A 295 -8.60 18.74 -22.23
C LYS A 295 -9.58 19.20 -21.16
N ALA A 296 -10.80 18.65 -21.12
CA ALA A 296 -11.82 18.99 -20.13
C ALA A 296 -11.41 18.65 -18.69
N PHE A 297 -10.56 17.62 -18.49
CA PHE A 297 -10.15 17.19 -17.15
C PHE A 297 -8.89 17.90 -16.65
N ALA A 298 -8.07 18.46 -17.55
CA ALA A 298 -6.80 19.10 -17.21
C ALA A 298 -6.90 20.12 -16.05
N PRO A 299 -7.94 20.99 -15.97
CA PRO A 299 -8.09 21.95 -14.87
C PRO A 299 -8.34 21.33 -13.50
N TYR A 300 -8.64 20.03 -13.41
CA TYR A 300 -9.00 19.32 -12.19
C TYR A 300 -8.05 18.16 -11.87
N ALA A 301 -7.09 17.90 -12.76
CA ALA A 301 -6.20 16.77 -12.70
C ALA A 301 -4.80 17.18 -12.26
N THR A 302 -4.08 16.27 -11.61
CA THR A 302 -2.73 16.51 -11.08
C THR A 302 -1.83 15.33 -11.40
N ARG A 303 -0.60 15.60 -11.85
CA ARG A 303 0.40 14.56 -12.13
C ARG A 303 0.84 13.87 -10.83
N ALA A 304 1.02 12.55 -10.88
CA ALA A 304 1.43 11.72 -9.75
C ALA A 304 2.38 10.59 -10.21
N ALA A 305 3.19 10.09 -9.29
CA ALA A 305 4.06 8.93 -9.48
C ALA A 305 3.51 7.71 -8.73
N LEU A 306 2.87 6.80 -9.46
CA LEU A 306 2.31 5.56 -8.93
C LEU A 306 3.35 4.44 -8.99
N SER A 307 3.68 3.81 -7.86
CA SER A 307 4.62 2.67 -7.81
C SER A 307 4.03 1.51 -7.02
N PRO A 308 4.53 0.29 -7.25
CA PRO A 308 4.24 -0.85 -6.37
C PRO A 308 4.72 -0.56 -4.94
N LEU A 309 3.96 -1.01 -3.94
CA LEU A 309 4.28 -0.83 -2.53
C LEU A 309 4.90 -2.11 -1.98
N PHE A 310 6.22 -2.10 -1.79
CA PHE A 310 6.95 -3.28 -1.33
C PHE A 310 6.79 -3.52 0.17
N SER A 311 6.68 -4.81 0.51
CA SER A 311 6.84 -5.28 1.88
C SER A 311 8.28 -5.13 2.35
N VAL A 312 8.43 -4.93 3.65
CA VAL A 312 9.73 -4.75 4.28
C VAL A 312 10.27 -6.12 4.70
N SER A 313 11.30 -6.61 4.01
CA SER A 313 11.81 -7.99 4.15
C SER A 313 12.39 -8.33 5.52
N TYR A 314 12.78 -7.33 6.33
CA TYR A 314 13.18 -7.56 7.73
C TYR A 314 11.99 -7.63 8.69
N MET A 315 10.78 -7.22 8.26
CA MET A 315 9.55 -7.30 9.07
C MET A 315 8.70 -8.51 8.72
N GLU A 316 8.66 -8.92 7.45
CA GLU A 316 7.90 -10.08 6.97
C GLU A 316 8.73 -10.90 5.97
N ALA A 317 8.44 -12.20 5.90
CA ALA A 317 8.99 -13.05 4.85
C ALA A 317 8.47 -12.64 3.47
N VAL A 318 9.37 -12.57 2.49
CA VAL A 318 9.09 -12.20 1.10
C VAL A 318 9.78 -13.23 0.19
N GLY A 319 9.13 -13.60 -0.91
CA GLY A 319 9.74 -14.44 -1.94
C GLY A 319 9.61 -15.95 -1.69
N GLY A 320 8.71 -16.39 -0.80
CA GLY A 320 8.42 -17.81 -0.57
C GLY A 320 8.12 -18.56 -1.87
N LEU A 321 7.34 -17.96 -2.79
CA LEU A 321 7.06 -18.54 -4.10
C LEU A 321 8.30 -18.83 -4.95
N LEU A 322 9.27 -17.91 -4.98
CA LEU A 322 10.50 -18.12 -5.75
C LEU A 322 11.35 -19.22 -5.13
N ARG A 323 11.38 -19.26 -3.79
CA ARG A 323 12.04 -20.34 -3.06
C ARG A 323 11.40 -21.70 -3.39
N ASP A 324 10.08 -21.77 -3.39
CA ASP A 324 9.34 -23.00 -3.70
C ASP A 324 9.51 -23.41 -5.17
N ALA A 325 9.53 -22.45 -6.10
CA ALA A 325 9.81 -22.70 -7.52
C ALA A 325 11.25 -23.23 -7.72
N VAL A 326 12.25 -22.59 -7.14
CA VAL A 326 13.67 -22.98 -7.27
C VAL A 326 13.95 -24.32 -6.58
N THR A 327 13.35 -24.57 -5.41
CA THR A 327 13.52 -25.85 -4.68
C THR A 327 12.70 -26.99 -5.27
N GLY A 328 11.55 -26.70 -5.88
CA GLY A 328 10.76 -27.67 -6.63
C GLY A 328 11.43 -28.11 -7.93
N SER A 329 12.26 -27.27 -8.54
CA SER A 329 13.03 -27.61 -9.75
C SER A 329 14.34 -28.36 -9.49
N ASN A 330 14.84 -28.41 -8.25
CA ASN A 330 16.14 -29.00 -7.89
C ASN A 330 16.08 -29.90 -6.65
N ALA A 331 15.00 -30.65 -6.44
CA ALA A 331 14.87 -31.63 -5.35
C ALA A 331 15.74 -32.90 -5.53
N ALA A 332 16.92 -32.77 -6.15
CA ALA A 332 18.00 -33.73 -6.07
C ALA A 332 19.32 -33.00 -5.80
N LYS A 333 19.74 -33.05 -4.53
CA LYS A 333 21.09 -32.71 -4.02
C LYS A 333 21.45 -31.22 -3.88
N ALA A 334 21.06 -30.62 -2.76
CA ALA A 334 21.91 -29.65 -2.07
C ALA A 334 21.80 -29.83 -0.54
N PRO A 335 22.91 -29.75 0.22
CA PRO A 335 22.94 -30.07 1.64
C PRO A 335 22.26 -28.97 2.47
N GLY A 336 21.45 -29.40 3.43
CA GLY A 336 20.52 -28.56 4.16
C GLY A 336 21.16 -27.42 4.95
N VAL A 337 20.83 -26.19 4.55
CA VAL A 337 20.85 -25.04 5.45
C VAL A 337 19.57 -25.11 6.27
N LYS A 338 19.69 -25.54 7.53
CA LYS A 338 18.60 -25.47 8.52
C LYS A 338 18.35 -24.02 8.91
N GLU A 339 17.62 -23.25 8.10
CA GLU A 339 17.08 -21.95 8.53
C GLU A 339 15.99 -22.19 9.59
N THR A 340 16.38 -21.99 10.85
CA THR A 340 15.46 -21.89 11.98
C THR A 340 14.98 -20.45 12.09
N VAL A 341 14.14 -20.00 11.15
CA VAL A 341 13.38 -18.76 11.36
C VAL A 341 12.28 -19.08 12.37
N SER A 342 12.58 -18.84 13.65
CA SER A 342 11.60 -18.98 14.72
C SER A 342 10.58 -17.85 14.62
N THR A 343 9.52 -18.05 13.85
CA THR A 343 8.35 -17.19 13.93
C THR A 343 7.73 -17.40 15.33
N ASN A 344 7.62 -16.32 16.11
CA ASN A 344 6.91 -16.30 17.39
C ASN A 344 5.40 -16.21 17.18
N LEU A 345 4.88 -16.90 16.16
CA LEU A 345 3.48 -16.85 15.75
C LEU A 345 2.85 -18.24 15.84
N CYS A 346 1.56 -18.27 16.14
CA CYS A 346 0.75 -19.49 16.07
C CYS A 346 0.62 -19.96 14.62
N ALA A 347 0.97 -21.21 14.35
CA ALA A 347 0.93 -21.78 13.00
C ALA A 347 -0.49 -21.90 12.42
N GLN A 348 -1.54 -21.84 13.27
CA GLN A 348 -2.93 -21.89 12.81
C GLN A 348 -3.56 -20.51 12.61
N CYS A 349 -3.45 -19.63 13.60
CA CYS A 349 -4.18 -18.35 13.61
C CYS A 349 -3.28 -17.13 13.44
N GLY A 350 -1.96 -17.32 13.34
CA GLY A 350 -0.99 -16.24 13.15
C GLY A 350 -0.77 -15.32 14.34
N THR A 351 -1.45 -15.54 15.48
CA THR A 351 -1.29 -14.73 16.69
C THR A 351 0.13 -14.84 17.24
N GLY A 352 0.76 -13.69 17.49
CA GLY A 352 2.10 -13.62 18.08
C GLY A 352 2.12 -13.84 19.59
N ALA A 353 3.27 -14.25 20.12
CA ALA A 353 3.49 -14.30 21.57
C ALA A 353 3.50 -12.88 22.15
N GLY A 354 2.66 -12.60 23.15
CA GLY A 354 2.60 -11.29 23.82
C GLY A 354 1.83 -11.32 25.13
N GLY A 355 2.33 -10.59 26.14
CA GLY A 355 1.68 -10.39 27.44
C GLY A 355 1.40 -11.68 28.22
N SER A 356 0.14 -12.14 28.16
CA SER A 356 -0.37 -13.34 28.85
C SER A 356 -0.42 -14.59 27.97
N THR A 357 -0.13 -14.49 26.67
CA THR A 357 -0.28 -15.60 25.72
C THR A 357 1.07 -16.22 25.41
N THR A 358 1.39 -17.32 26.09
CA THR A 358 2.54 -18.16 25.80
C THR A 358 2.19 -19.14 24.69
N LEU A 359 3.01 -19.21 23.64
CA LEU A 359 2.83 -20.18 22.59
C LEU A 359 3.49 -21.52 22.94
N SER A 360 2.76 -22.60 22.81
CA SER A 360 3.24 -23.96 23.05
C SER A 360 3.80 -24.57 21.77
N LEU A 361 4.97 -25.19 21.87
CA LEU A 361 5.57 -25.93 20.75
C LEU A 361 4.80 -27.23 20.47
N CYS A 362 4.83 -27.69 19.22
CA CYS A 362 4.41 -29.03 18.89
C CYS A 362 5.23 -30.06 19.70
N GLY A 363 4.56 -30.93 20.44
CA GLY A 363 5.22 -31.92 21.31
C GLY A 363 6.09 -32.95 20.56
N VAL A 364 5.87 -33.13 19.26
CA VAL A 364 6.60 -34.10 18.43
C VAL A 364 7.80 -33.45 17.75
N CYS A 365 7.57 -32.51 16.85
CA CYS A 365 8.63 -31.93 16.02
C CYS A 365 9.34 -30.73 16.65
N LYS A 366 8.71 -30.11 17.67
CA LYS A 366 9.15 -28.85 18.30
C LYS A 366 9.47 -27.71 17.30
N ALA A 367 8.95 -27.78 16.07
CA ALA A 367 9.29 -26.86 14.99
C ALA A 367 8.25 -25.75 14.78
N VAL A 368 7.01 -25.96 15.21
CA VAL A 368 5.89 -25.02 15.08
C VAL A 368 5.26 -24.73 16.44
N ARG A 369 4.60 -23.57 16.56
CA ARG A 369 4.03 -23.05 17.81
C ARG A 369 2.52 -22.86 17.69
N TYR A 370 1.79 -22.97 18.80
CA TYR A 370 0.34 -22.83 18.86
C TYR A 370 -0.10 -22.04 20.10
N CYS A 371 -1.18 -21.25 19.98
CA CYS A 371 -1.83 -20.63 21.13
C CYS A 371 -2.40 -21.65 22.14
N GLY A 372 -2.65 -22.87 21.70
CA GLY A 372 -3.17 -23.95 22.52
C GLY A 372 -3.61 -25.16 21.69
N ARG A 373 -4.16 -26.17 22.37
CA ARG A 373 -4.60 -27.43 21.73
C ARG A 373 -5.63 -27.23 20.62
N ALA A 374 -6.53 -26.26 20.76
CA ALA A 374 -7.54 -25.97 19.74
C ALA A 374 -6.89 -25.57 18.39
N CYS A 375 -5.89 -24.68 18.43
CA CYS A 375 -5.12 -24.29 17.24
C CYS A 375 -4.28 -25.45 16.71
N GLN A 376 -3.67 -26.25 17.59
CA GLN A 376 -2.92 -27.43 17.18
C GLN A 376 -3.79 -28.47 16.46
N ALA A 377 -4.99 -28.76 16.99
CA ALA A 377 -5.92 -29.72 16.42
C ALA A 377 -6.46 -29.26 15.05
N ALA A 378 -6.76 -27.97 14.92
CA ALA A 378 -7.19 -27.38 13.65
C ALA A 378 -6.09 -27.44 12.58
N HIS A 379 -4.83 -27.16 12.96
CA HIS A 379 -3.68 -27.25 12.05
C HIS A 379 -3.21 -28.68 11.79
N TRP A 380 -3.63 -29.66 12.61
CA TRP A 380 -3.09 -31.02 12.56
C TRP A 380 -3.28 -31.71 11.21
N LYS A 381 -4.38 -31.44 10.51
CA LYS A 381 -4.70 -32.07 9.22
C LYS A 381 -3.63 -31.76 8.15
N THR A 382 -3.08 -30.55 8.16
CA THR A 382 -1.99 -30.13 7.26
C THR A 382 -0.63 -30.45 7.87
N HIS A 383 -0.42 -30.13 9.14
CA HIS A 383 0.88 -30.29 9.82
C HIS A 383 1.38 -31.74 9.92
N LYS A 384 0.48 -32.72 10.08
CA LYS A 384 0.88 -34.13 10.31
C LYS A 384 1.73 -34.73 9.19
N LYS A 385 1.65 -34.18 7.97
CA LYS A 385 2.42 -34.65 6.82
C LYS A 385 3.92 -34.39 6.98
N ASP A 386 4.25 -33.29 7.66
CA ASP A 386 5.63 -32.78 7.79
C ASP A 386 6.15 -32.86 9.25
N CYS A 387 5.33 -33.40 10.16
CA CYS A 387 5.64 -33.44 11.59
C CYS A 387 6.55 -34.63 11.94
N GLN A 388 7.87 -34.40 11.98
CA GLN A 388 8.86 -35.42 12.37
C GLN A 388 9.61 -35.03 13.64
N ARG A 389 9.87 -36.01 14.50
CA ARG A 389 10.63 -35.82 15.75
C ARG A 389 12.08 -35.47 15.38
N LYS A 390 12.55 -34.30 15.79
CA LYS A 390 13.97 -33.95 15.70
C LYS A 390 14.71 -34.73 16.78
N THR A 391 15.58 -35.64 16.37
CA THR A 391 16.57 -36.29 17.23
C THR A 391 17.59 -35.30 17.74
#